data_AF-A0A536B8B1-F1
#
_entry.id   AF-A0A536B8B1-F1
#
_cell.length_a   1.000
_cell.length_b   1.000
_cell.length_c   1.000
_cell.angle_alpha   90.00
_cell.angle_beta   90.00
_cell.angle_gamma   90.00
#
_symmetry.space_group_name_H-M   'P 1'
#
loop_
_entity.id
_entity.type
_entity.pdbx_description
1 polymer ?
#
loop_
_entity_poly.entity_id
_entity_poly.type
_entity_poly.pdbx_seq_one_letter_code
_entity_poly.pdbx_strand_id
1 'polypeptide(L)'
;LDDASTWVKDVVGNGRMVLFIGTKKQAQESIELEARRSGMPFVNHRWMGGMLTNFTVMRRQIDRLNSLRAIRNDGGFTGSKKAITQLEEEYQRLERFFGGMAEMKRLPGAVYVVDPRKEHIAVTEARKLAIPIVAITDSNCDPDEIDHVIPGNDDAIRAVKLITSKIADAALEARQLISPEELVAAPEAPVTEFAIGEAEEEEEEKGFAGMPTIDEAEFYEDEALDDEK
;
A
#
# COMPACT_ATOMS: atom_id res chain seq x y z
N LEU A 1 -10.59 5.54 -18.26
CA LEU A 1 -11.26 5.36 -16.94
C LEU A 1 -12.19 4.15 -16.97
N ASP A 2 -13.13 4.07 -17.91
CA ASP A 2 -14.05 2.92 -18.00
C ASP A 2 -13.32 1.60 -18.27
N ASP A 3 -12.33 1.61 -19.17
CA ASP A 3 -11.49 0.43 -19.46
C ASP A 3 -10.72 -0.05 -18.22
N ALA A 4 -10.06 0.87 -17.52
CA ALA A 4 -9.34 0.58 -16.27
C ALA A 4 -10.28 0.06 -15.18
N SER A 5 -11.49 0.62 -15.06
CA SER A 5 -12.49 0.16 -14.08
C SER A 5 -12.97 -1.26 -14.39
N THR A 6 -13.20 -1.56 -15.67
CA THR A 6 -13.61 -2.88 -16.13
C THR A 6 -12.52 -3.91 -15.86
N TRP A 7 -11.27 -3.57 -16.17
CA TRP A 7 -10.15 -4.46 -15.91
C TRP A 7 -9.93 -4.71 -14.40
N VAL A 8 -10.07 -3.67 -13.56
CA VAL A 8 -10.04 -3.83 -12.09
C VAL A 8 -11.15 -4.78 -11.62
N LYS A 9 -12.35 -4.67 -12.21
CA LYS A 9 -13.48 -5.56 -11.93
C LYS A 9 -13.12 -7.02 -12.25
N ASP A 10 -12.42 -7.27 -13.35
CA ASP A 10 -11.96 -8.61 -13.74
C ASP A 10 -10.87 -9.14 -12.79
N VAL A 11 -9.89 -8.31 -12.42
CA VAL A 11 -8.83 -8.71 -11.47
C VAL A 11 -9.43 -9.13 -10.13
N VAL A 12 -10.33 -8.31 -9.61
CA VAL A 12 -11.02 -8.61 -8.34
C VAL A 12 -11.94 -9.81 -8.52
N GLY A 13 -12.66 -9.91 -9.65
CA GLY A 13 -13.52 -11.04 -10.04
C GLY A 13 -12.79 -12.39 -10.03
N ASN A 14 -11.51 -12.41 -10.36
CA ASN A 14 -10.63 -13.58 -10.26
C ASN A 14 -10.15 -13.86 -8.81
N GLY A 15 -10.74 -13.18 -7.83
CA GLY A 15 -10.44 -13.28 -6.42
C GLY A 15 -9.08 -12.66 -6.04
N ARG A 16 -8.47 -11.80 -6.84
CA ARG A 16 -7.22 -11.11 -6.48
C ARG A 16 -7.49 -9.75 -5.85
N MET A 17 -6.61 -9.28 -4.98
CA MET A 17 -6.74 -7.95 -4.36
C MET A 17 -6.02 -6.90 -5.18
N VAL A 18 -6.52 -5.65 -5.10
CA VAL A 18 -5.88 -4.48 -5.70
C VAL A 18 -5.30 -3.62 -4.58
N LEU A 19 -4.02 -3.28 -4.66
CA LEU A 19 -3.36 -2.42 -3.67
C LEU A 19 -3.47 -0.96 -4.10
N PHE A 20 -4.08 -0.11 -3.28
CA PHE A 20 -4.24 1.31 -3.54
C PHE A 20 -3.07 2.10 -2.94
N ILE A 21 -2.36 2.87 -3.75
CA ILE A 21 -1.15 3.58 -3.35
C ILE A 21 -1.31 5.07 -3.69
N GLY A 22 -1.11 5.92 -2.69
CA GLY A 22 -1.02 7.36 -2.89
C GLY A 22 -0.55 8.08 -1.63
N THR A 23 0.73 8.47 -1.61
CA THR A 23 1.37 9.17 -0.50
C THR A 23 1.24 10.69 -0.59
N LYS A 24 0.85 11.20 -1.76
CA LYS A 24 0.64 12.62 -2.02
C LYS A 24 -0.46 13.16 -1.11
N LYS A 25 -0.26 14.31 -0.44
CA LYS A 25 -1.20 14.92 0.55
C LYS A 25 -2.64 14.99 0.02
N GLN A 26 -2.80 15.28 -1.27
CA GLN A 26 -4.09 15.39 -1.95
C GLN A 26 -4.80 14.04 -2.17
N ALA A 27 -4.05 12.93 -2.14
CA ALA A 27 -4.53 11.58 -2.38
C ALA A 27 -4.74 10.76 -1.10
N GLN A 28 -3.99 11.04 -0.02
CA GLN A 28 -3.96 10.19 1.19
C GLN A 28 -5.35 9.85 1.74
N GLU A 29 -6.17 10.87 1.99
CA GLU A 29 -7.53 10.70 2.54
C GLU A 29 -8.46 9.96 1.56
N SER A 30 -8.36 10.28 0.27
CA SER A 30 -9.19 9.65 -0.76
C SER A 30 -8.85 8.17 -0.93
N ILE A 31 -7.56 7.82 -0.89
CA ILE A 31 -7.08 6.44 -0.98
C ILE A 31 -7.54 5.64 0.23
N GLU A 32 -7.32 6.15 1.44
CA GLU A 32 -7.72 5.45 2.67
C GLU A 32 -9.22 5.20 2.73
N LEU A 33 -10.04 6.24 2.49
CA LEU A 33 -11.49 6.14 2.61
C LEU A 33 -12.08 5.14 1.60
N GLU A 34 -11.66 5.23 0.34
CA GLU A 34 -12.21 4.41 -0.74
C GLU A 34 -11.68 2.97 -0.72
N ALA A 35 -10.42 2.78 -0.33
CA ALA A 35 -9.86 1.44 -0.17
C ALA A 35 -10.48 0.71 1.04
N ARG A 36 -10.66 1.39 2.19
CA ARG A 36 -11.38 0.82 3.34
C ARG A 36 -12.82 0.48 2.98
N ARG A 37 -13.51 1.33 2.22
CA ARG A 37 -14.89 1.08 1.75
C ARG A 37 -14.99 -0.15 0.85
N SER A 38 -14.03 -0.35 -0.06
CA SER A 38 -13.98 -1.54 -0.93
C SER A 38 -13.40 -2.77 -0.22
N GLY A 39 -12.76 -2.58 0.95
CA GLY A 39 -12.00 -3.58 1.69
C GLY A 39 -10.82 -4.11 0.89
N MET A 40 -10.15 -3.19 0.20
CA MET A 40 -8.90 -3.41 -0.51
C MET A 40 -7.74 -2.86 0.33
N PRO A 41 -6.54 -3.47 0.24
CA PRO A 41 -5.38 -2.96 0.95
C PRO A 41 -4.93 -1.62 0.37
N PHE A 42 -4.31 -0.78 1.20
CA PHE A 42 -3.83 0.54 0.79
C PHE A 42 -2.57 1.00 1.52
N VAL A 43 -1.87 1.97 0.89
CA VAL A 43 -0.75 2.73 1.43
C VAL A 43 -0.99 4.21 1.14
N ASN A 44 -1.16 5.01 2.19
CA ASN A 44 -1.46 6.44 2.10
C ASN A 44 -0.35 7.34 2.69
N HIS A 45 0.65 6.79 3.39
CA HIS A 45 1.69 7.59 4.05
C HIS A 45 3.00 7.63 3.29
N ARG A 46 3.78 6.54 3.32
CA ARG A 46 5.06 6.45 2.62
C ARG A 46 5.25 5.03 2.12
N TRP A 47 5.65 4.89 0.86
CA TRP A 47 6.13 3.63 0.32
C TRP A 47 7.54 3.35 0.84
N MET A 48 7.72 2.22 1.52
CA MET A 48 9.04 1.73 1.90
C MET A 48 9.55 0.81 0.79
N GLY A 49 10.78 1.01 0.36
CA GLY A 49 11.42 0.10 -0.59
C GLY A 49 11.40 -1.33 -0.05
N GLY A 50 11.05 -2.29 -0.89
CA GLY A 50 10.93 -3.69 -0.52
C GLY A 50 9.52 -4.13 -0.09
N MET A 51 8.52 -3.23 -0.10
CA MET A 51 7.15 -3.55 0.28
C MET A 51 6.54 -4.69 -0.55
N LEU A 52 6.87 -4.76 -1.85
CA LEU A 52 6.44 -5.85 -2.73
C LEU A 52 7.58 -6.84 -2.98
N THR A 53 8.82 -6.38 -3.23
CA THR A 53 9.92 -7.28 -3.59
C THR A 53 10.45 -8.11 -2.43
N ASN A 54 10.34 -7.61 -1.19
CA ASN A 54 10.73 -8.31 0.04
C ASN A 54 9.48 -8.60 0.91
N PHE A 55 8.46 -9.20 0.28
CA PHE A 55 7.17 -9.43 0.94
C PHE A 55 7.24 -10.36 2.14
N THR A 56 8.22 -11.27 2.20
CA THR A 56 8.43 -12.18 3.34
C THR A 56 8.79 -11.41 4.61
N VAL A 57 9.73 -10.47 4.54
CA VAL A 57 10.10 -9.60 5.67
C VAL A 57 8.94 -8.68 6.03
N MET A 58 8.25 -8.14 5.02
CA MET A 58 7.10 -7.26 5.26
C MET A 58 5.93 -7.97 5.92
N ARG A 59 5.70 -9.23 5.58
CA ARG A 59 4.72 -10.06 6.27
C ARG A 59 5.03 -10.20 7.76
N ARG A 60 6.31 -10.38 8.14
CA ARG A 60 6.71 -10.46 9.57
C ARG A 60 6.37 -9.17 10.32
N GLN A 61 6.56 -8.00 9.69
CA GLN A 61 6.20 -6.71 10.28
C GLN A 61 4.68 -6.54 10.42
N ILE A 62 3.90 -7.01 9.44
CA ILE A 62 2.43 -7.05 9.52
C ILE A 62 1.95 -8.00 10.63
N ASP A 63 2.57 -9.18 10.76
CA ASP A 63 2.25 -10.14 11.83
C ASP A 63 2.60 -9.56 13.22
N ARG A 64 3.70 -8.82 13.32
CA ARG A 64 4.07 -8.06 14.52
C ARG A 64 3.03 -7.00 14.85
N LEU A 65 2.57 -6.23 13.86
CA LEU A 65 1.49 -5.26 14.03
C LEU A 65 0.22 -5.93 14.55
N ASN A 66 -0.21 -7.03 13.93
CA ASN A 66 -1.40 -7.78 14.34
C ASN A 66 -1.28 -8.31 15.78
N SER A 67 -0.08 -8.74 16.18
CA SER A 67 0.21 -9.17 17.56
C SER A 67 0.09 -8.01 18.55
N LEU A 68 0.66 -6.84 18.24
CA LEU A 68 0.54 -5.64 19.07
C LEU A 68 -0.91 -5.14 19.16
N ARG A 69 -1.65 -5.18 18.03
CA ARG A 69 -3.07 -4.84 17.96
C ARG A 69 -3.91 -5.76 18.85
N ALA A 70 -3.61 -7.06 18.88
CA ALA A 70 -4.28 -8.03 19.75
C ALA A 70 -4.02 -7.74 21.24
N ILE A 71 -2.76 -7.50 21.64
CA ILE A 71 -2.41 -7.14 23.02
C ILE A 71 -3.12 -5.85 23.46
N ARG A 72 -3.14 -4.85 22.58
CA ARG A 72 -3.82 -3.58 22.84
C ARG A 72 -5.33 -3.79 23.07
N ASN A 73 -5.97 -4.64 22.27
CA ASN A 73 -7.39 -4.95 22.38
C ASN A 73 -7.74 -5.81 23.61
N ASP A 74 -6.82 -6.67 24.08
CA ASP A 74 -7.03 -7.60 25.21
C ASP A 74 -6.71 -7.00 26.59
N GLY A 75 -6.49 -5.67 26.67
CA GLY A 75 -6.26 -4.98 27.95
C GLY A 75 -5.02 -4.10 28.01
N GLY A 76 -4.29 -3.94 26.90
CA GLY A 76 -3.20 -2.98 26.78
C GLY A 76 -1.82 -3.54 27.13
N PHE A 77 -0.79 -2.75 26.87
CA PHE A 77 0.59 -3.15 27.15
C PHE A 77 0.89 -3.17 28.65
N THR A 78 1.48 -4.27 29.13
CA THR A 78 1.88 -4.45 30.52
C THR A 78 3.40 -4.37 30.68
N GLY A 79 3.91 -3.73 31.73
CA GLY A 79 5.34 -3.68 32.03
C GLY A 79 5.75 -2.40 32.74
N SER A 80 7.06 -2.10 32.70
CA SER A 80 7.55 -0.81 33.18
C SER A 80 7.02 0.32 32.29
N LYS A 81 6.87 1.54 32.86
CA LYS A 81 6.40 2.71 32.10
C LYS A 81 7.20 2.93 30.80
N LYS A 82 8.52 2.72 30.86
CA LYS A 82 9.40 2.83 29.69
C LYS A 82 9.08 1.78 28.62
N ALA A 83 8.86 0.52 29.01
CA ALA A 83 8.52 -0.54 28.08
C ALA A 83 7.15 -0.33 27.43
N ILE A 84 6.16 0.15 28.19
CA ILE A 84 4.83 0.48 27.68
C ILE A 84 4.94 1.57 26.61
N THR A 85 5.69 2.64 26.88
CA THR A 85 5.90 3.73 25.92
C THR A 85 6.56 3.23 24.63
N GLN A 86 7.59 2.40 24.74
CA GLN A 86 8.26 1.83 23.55
C GLN A 86 7.33 0.95 22.70
N LEU A 87 6.50 0.12 23.34
CA LEU A 87 5.53 -0.72 22.63
C LEU A 87 4.41 0.10 21.97
N GLU A 88 3.98 1.19 22.60
CA GLU A 88 2.99 2.10 22.02
C GLU A 88 3.57 2.86 20.83
N GLU A 89 4.81 3.36 20.92
CA GLU A 89 5.51 4.00 19.80
C GLU A 89 5.74 3.02 18.65
N GLU A 90 6.14 1.77 18.94
CA GLU A 90 6.27 0.70 17.95
C GLU A 90 4.93 0.42 17.26
N TYR A 91 3.85 0.27 18.04
CA TYR A 91 2.51 0.06 17.51
C TYR A 91 2.05 1.22 16.61
N GLN A 92 2.18 2.46 17.07
CA GLN A 92 1.74 3.63 16.30
C GLN A 92 2.53 3.76 14.99
N ARG A 93 3.84 3.50 15.04
CA ARG A 93 4.68 3.48 13.85
C ARG A 93 4.22 2.40 12.86
N LEU A 94 4.08 1.16 13.31
CA LEU A 94 3.65 0.06 12.43
C LEU A 94 2.22 0.26 11.90
N GLU A 95 1.30 0.75 12.72
CA GLU A 95 -0.09 1.04 12.31
C GLU A 95 -0.14 2.12 11.23
N ARG A 96 0.68 3.17 11.34
CA ARG A 96 0.77 4.25 10.34
C ARG A 96 1.20 3.74 8.97
N PHE A 97 2.19 2.85 8.89
CA PHE A 97 2.72 2.40 7.60
C PHE A 97 2.07 1.13 7.06
N PHE A 98 1.72 0.18 7.92
CA PHE A 98 1.22 -1.14 7.54
C PHE A 98 -0.26 -1.38 7.85
N GLY A 99 -0.93 -0.47 8.56
CA GLY A 99 -2.33 -0.64 8.95
C GLY A 99 -3.26 -0.89 7.75
N GLY A 100 -2.99 -0.23 6.61
CA GLY A 100 -3.74 -0.43 5.37
C GLY A 100 -3.42 -1.73 4.63
N MET A 101 -2.32 -2.41 4.97
CA MET A 101 -1.94 -3.71 4.39
C MET A 101 -2.14 -4.88 5.35
N ALA A 102 -2.68 -4.64 6.56
CA ALA A 102 -2.73 -5.63 7.63
C ALA A 102 -3.53 -6.90 7.28
N GLU A 103 -4.49 -6.78 6.36
CA GLU A 103 -5.32 -7.89 5.87
C GLU A 103 -4.66 -8.69 4.74
N MET A 104 -3.55 -8.19 4.18
CA MET A 104 -2.91 -8.76 3.00
C MET A 104 -2.03 -9.96 3.35
N LYS A 105 -2.46 -11.16 2.97
CA LYS A 105 -1.70 -12.41 3.18
C LYS A 105 -0.79 -12.82 2.01
N ARG A 106 -1.07 -12.29 0.82
CA ARG A 106 -0.38 -12.60 -0.44
C ARG A 106 -0.18 -11.32 -1.24
N LEU A 107 0.71 -11.36 -2.22
CA LEU A 107 0.93 -10.24 -3.14
C LEU A 107 -0.38 -9.84 -3.85
N PRO A 108 -0.56 -8.54 -4.12
CA PRO A 108 -1.73 -8.05 -4.84
C PRO A 108 -1.70 -8.54 -6.30
N GLY A 109 -2.88 -8.68 -6.91
CA GLY A 109 -3.02 -9.02 -8.32
C GLY A 109 -2.84 -7.83 -9.25
N ALA A 110 -2.99 -6.61 -8.71
CA ALA A 110 -2.76 -5.35 -9.40
C ALA A 110 -2.45 -4.25 -8.39
N VAL A 111 -1.77 -3.20 -8.84
CA VAL A 111 -1.59 -1.98 -8.06
C VAL A 111 -2.32 -0.82 -8.72
N TYR A 112 -2.97 0.02 -7.91
CA TYR A 112 -3.55 1.28 -8.32
C TYR A 112 -2.74 2.42 -7.71
N VAL A 113 -2.17 3.30 -8.53
CA VAL A 113 -1.22 4.33 -8.10
C VAL A 113 -1.74 5.73 -8.46
N VAL A 114 -1.66 6.65 -7.51
CA VAL A 114 -1.85 8.08 -7.75
C VAL A 114 -0.48 8.74 -7.81
N ASP A 115 -0.17 9.43 -8.91
CA ASP A 115 1.13 10.06 -9.17
C ASP A 115 2.30 9.04 -9.25
N PRO A 116 2.44 8.31 -10.38
CA PRO A 116 3.55 7.38 -10.63
C PRO A 116 4.94 7.97 -10.42
N ARG A 117 5.10 9.27 -10.67
CA ARG A 117 6.40 9.95 -10.50
C ARG A 117 6.77 10.04 -9.02
N LYS A 118 5.81 10.39 -8.17
CA LYS A 118 6.03 10.38 -6.71
C LYS A 118 6.22 8.96 -6.17
N GLU A 119 5.44 8.01 -6.70
CA GLU A 119 5.47 6.60 -6.30
C GLU A 119 6.38 5.71 -7.15
N HIS A 120 7.45 6.26 -7.73
CA HIS A 120 8.31 5.54 -8.68
C HIS A 120 8.91 4.25 -8.11
N ILE A 121 9.16 4.17 -6.80
CA ILE A 121 9.66 2.97 -6.13
C ILE A 121 8.62 1.85 -6.19
N ALA A 122 7.36 2.16 -5.89
CA ALA A 122 6.25 1.21 -5.96
C ALA A 122 6.03 0.71 -7.38
N VAL A 123 6.07 1.63 -8.37
CA VAL A 123 5.98 1.30 -9.80
C VAL A 123 7.13 0.37 -10.21
N THR A 124 8.35 0.70 -9.82
CA THR A 124 9.54 -0.12 -10.15
C THR A 124 9.44 -1.52 -9.56
N GLU A 125 9.02 -1.65 -8.30
CA GLU A 125 8.83 -2.95 -7.65
C GLU A 125 7.70 -3.77 -8.31
N ALA A 126 6.56 -3.14 -8.59
CA ALA A 126 5.45 -3.81 -9.26
C ALA A 126 5.87 -4.32 -10.64
N ARG A 127 6.60 -3.53 -11.43
CA ARG A 127 7.15 -3.95 -12.73
C ARG A 127 8.11 -5.13 -12.61
N LYS A 128 9.03 -5.10 -11.62
CA LYS A 128 9.97 -6.21 -11.37
C LYS A 128 9.26 -7.54 -11.10
N LEU A 129 8.13 -7.48 -10.40
CA LEU A 129 7.31 -8.66 -10.09
C LEU A 129 6.25 -8.97 -11.14
N ALA A 130 6.23 -8.24 -12.26
CA ALA A 130 5.20 -8.34 -13.30
C ALA A 130 3.76 -8.20 -12.75
N ILE A 131 3.59 -7.36 -11.73
CA ILE A 131 2.28 -6.98 -11.20
C ILE A 131 1.75 -5.83 -12.06
N PRO A 132 0.56 -5.98 -12.68
CA PRO A 132 0.01 -4.96 -13.56
C PRO A 132 -0.37 -3.67 -12.80
N ILE A 133 -0.11 -2.54 -13.46
CA ILE A 133 -0.19 -1.20 -12.87
C ILE A 133 -1.32 -0.39 -13.53
N VAL A 134 -2.23 0.10 -12.70
CA VAL A 134 -3.24 1.09 -13.06
C VAL A 134 -2.85 2.41 -12.41
N ALA A 135 -2.79 3.50 -13.14
CA ALA A 135 -2.41 4.77 -12.50
C ALA A 135 -3.07 6.01 -13.08
N ILE A 136 -3.26 7.01 -12.21
CA ILE A 136 -3.58 8.37 -12.62
C ILE A 136 -2.29 9.04 -13.11
N THR A 137 -2.25 9.44 -14.37
CA THR A 137 -1.12 10.17 -14.96
C THR A 137 -1.53 11.59 -15.30
N ASP A 138 -0.68 12.54 -14.88
CA ASP A 138 -0.70 13.91 -15.37
C ASP A 138 0.40 14.14 -16.42
N SER A 139 0.51 15.38 -16.92
CA SER A 139 1.48 15.85 -17.91
C SER A 139 2.96 15.58 -17.60
N ASN A 140 3.31 15.26 -16.36
CA ASN A 140 4.67 15.11 -15.87
C ASN A 140 5.10 13.65 -15.63
N CYS A 141 4.27 12.67 -15.99
CA CYS A 141 4.50 11.24 -15.81
C CYS A 141 4.76 10.54 -17.16
N ASP A 142 5.66 9.57 -17.17
CA ASP A 142 5.91 8.72 -18.34
C ASP A 142 4.87 7.60 -18.39
N PRO A 143 3.99 7.54 -19.41
CA PRO A 143 2.96 6.51 -19.53
C PRO A 143 3.52 5.12 -19.87
N ASP A 144 4.78 5.03 -20.35
CA ASP A 144 5.37 3.76 -20.80
C ASP A 144 5.64 2.78 -19.65
N GLU A 145 5.58 3.25 -18.40
CA GLU A 145 5.76 2.43 -17.20
C GLU A 145 4.47 1.81 -16.66
N ILE A 146 3.32 2.11 -17.28
CA ILE A 146 1.99 1.85 -16.73
C ILE A 146 1.16 1.05 -17.73
N ASP A 147 0.58 -0.07 -17.30
CA ASP A 147 -0.24 -0.92 -18.18
C ASP A 147 -1.61 -0.30 -18.49
N HIS A 148 -2.22 0.33 -17.50
CA HIS A 148 -3.54 0.94 -17.61
C HIS A 148 -3.51 2.42 -17.17
N VAL A 149 -3.27 3.28 -18.15
CA VAL A 149 -3.17 4.73 -17.95
C VAL A 149 -4.55 5.37 -17.80
N ILE A 150 -4.75 6.14 -16.72
CA ILE A 150 -5.92 6.98 -16.50
C ILE A 150 -5.47 8.44 -16.60
N PRO A 151 -5.77 9.15 -17.70
CA PRO A 151 -5.46 10.56 -17.79
C PRO A 151 -6.30 11.34 -16.78
N GLY A 152 -5.65 12.11 -15.92
CA GLY A 152 -6.33 12.88 -14.87
C GLY A 152 -5.38 13.80 -14.12
N ASN A 153 -5.94 14.84 -13.53
CA ASN A 153 -5.18 15.75 -12.66
C ASN A 153 -5.05 15.11 -11.27
N ASP A 154 -3.81 14.79 -10.89
CA ASP A 154 -3.43 14.17 -9.62
C ASP A 154 -3.19 15.19 -8.48
N ASP A 155 -3.04 16.48 -8.80
CA ASP A 155 -2.96 17.59 -7.83
C ASP A 155 -4.34 17.99 -7.29
N ALA A 156 -5.41 17.72 -8.03
CA ALA A 156 -6.75 18.11 -7.64
C ALA A 156 -7.43 17.03 -6.79
N ILE A 157 -7.62 17.31 -5.49
CA ILE A 157 -8.30 16.40 -4.53
C ILE A 157 -9.62 15.86 -5.08
N ARG A 158 -10.44 16.72 -5.71
CA ARG A 158 -11.73 16.30 -6.29
C ARG A 158 -11.58 15.33 -7.45
N ALA A 159 -10.55 15.51 -8.28
CA ALA A 159 -10.29 14.64 -9.42
C ALA A 159 -9.76 13.28 -8.95
N VAL A 160 -8.77 13.28 -8.04
CA VAL A 160 -8.26 12.06 -7.40
C VAL A 160 -9.40 11.30 -6.72
N LYS A 161 -10.23 11.98 -5.93
CA LYS A 161 -11.37 11.35 -5.25
C LYS A 161 -12.35 10.73 -6.25
N LEU A 162 -12.72 11.44 -7.31
CA LEU A 162 -13.67 10.96 -8.32
C LEU A 162 -13.14 9.71 -9.06
N ILE A 163 -11.86 9.71 -9.41
CA ILE A 163 -11.25 8.60 -10.13
C ILE A 163 -11.10 7.40 -9.18
N THR A 164 -10.52 7.63 -7.99
CA THR A 164 -10.31 6.59 -6.98
C THR A 164 -11.63 5.97 -6.52
N SER A 165 -12.69 6.77 -6.33
CA SER A 165 -14.00 6.26 -5.93
C SER A 165 -14.58 5.33 -6.99
N LYS A 166 -14.42 5.66 -8.29
CA LYS A 166 -14.91 4.82 -9.38
C LYS A 166 -14.15 3.51 -9.51
N ILE A 167 -12.83 3.53 -9.29
CA ILE A 167 -12.01 2.31 -9.23
C ILE A 167 -12.39 1.45 -8.01
N ALA A 168 -12.62 2.08 -6.85
CA ALA A 168 -13.07 1.39 -5.65
C ALA A 168 -14.49 0.81 -5.78
N ASP A 169 -15.40 1.52 -6.46
CA ASP A 169 -16.73 1.01 -6.78
C ASP A 169 -16.65 -0.25 -7.65
N ALA A 170 -15.79 -0.24 -8.68
CA ALA A 170 -15.56 -1.42 -9.52
C ALA A 170 -15.01 -2.62 -8.73
N ALA A 171 -14.06 -2.37 -7.82
CA ALA A 171 -13.52 -3.40 -6.94
C ALA A 171 -14.59 -3.94 -5.95
N LEU A 172 -15.41 -3.05 -5.38
CA LEU A 172 -16.48 -3.41 -4.45
C LEU A 172 -17.56 -4.24 -5.15
N GLU A 173 -18.01 -3.83 -6.34
CA GLU A 173 -18.97 -4.57 -7.14
C GLU A 173 -18.46 -5.98 -7.48
N ALA A 174 -17.22 -6.11 -7.93
CA ALA A 174 -16.62 -7.40 -8.22
C ALA A 174 -16.56 -8.28 -6.98
N ARG A 175 -16.12 -7.74 -5.85
CA ARG A 175 -15.99 -8.49 -4.59
C ARG A 175 -17.32 -9.03 -4.09
N GLN A 176 -18.42 -8.29 -4.26
CA GLN A 176 -19.76 -8.74 -3.86
C GLN A 176 -20.29 -9.92 -4.68
N LEU A 177 -19.75 -10.13 -5.89
CA LEU A 177 -20.13 -11.24 -6.77
C LEU A 177 -19.39 -12.54 -6.45
N ILE A 178 -18.34 -12.49 -5.62
CA ILE A 178 -17.49 -13.63 -5.27
C ILE A 178 -17.91 -14.14 -3.90
N SER A 179 -18.05 -15.46 -3.77
CA SER A 179 -18.33 -16.05 -2.47
C SER A 179 -17.12 -15.87 -1.52
N PRO A 180 -17.33 -15.74 -0.20
CA PRO A 180 -16.22 -15.63 0.76
C PRO A 180 -15.21 -16.80 0.67
N GLU A 181 -15.66 -17.96 0.21
CA GLU A 181 -14.84 -19.17 0.02
C GLU A 181 -13.90 -19.04 -1.19
N GLU A 182 -14.34 -18.41 -2.28
CA GLU A 182 -13.53 -18.18 -3.48
C GLU A 182 -12.46 -17.09 -3.29
N LEU A 183 -12.71 -16.11 -2.42
CA LEU A 183 -11.70 -15.10 -2.03
C LEU A 183 -10.48 -15.72 -1.34
N VAL A 184 -10.67 -16.85 -0.66
CA VAL A 184 -9.60 -17.61 0.01
C VAL A 184 -8.95 -18.61 -0.94
N ALA A 185 -9.68 -19.12 -1.93
CA ALA A 185 -9.24 -20.17 -2.85
C ALA A 185 -8.60 -19.67 -4.16
N ALA A 186 -8.57 -18.36 -4.41
CA ALA A 186 -8.02 -17.80 -5.64
C ALA A 186 -6.57 -18.27 -5.89
N PRO A 187 -6.25 -18.77 -7.12
CA PRO A 187 -4.99 -19.45 -7.40
C PRO A 187 -3.80 -18.50 -7.16
N GLU A 188 -2.79 -19.02 -6.46
CA GLU A 188 -1.50 -18.37 -6.27
C GLU A 188 -0.93 -18.03 -7.65
N ALA A 189 -0.71 -16.74 -7.93
CA ALA A 189 0.24 -16.39 -8.98
C ALA A 189 1.59 -16.94 -8.51
N PRO A 190 2.35 -17.66 -9.35
CA PRO A 190 3.65 -18.16 -8.94
C PRO A 190 4.49 -16.95 -8.52
N VAL A 191 4.78 -16.88 -7.23
CA VAL A 191 5.81 -16.00 -6.71
C VAL A 191 7.08 -16.58 -7.30
N THR A 192 7.63 -15.96 -8.34
CA THR A 192 9.03 -16.21 -8.66
C THR A 192 9.81 -15.71 -7.46
N GLU A 193 10.17 -16.63 -6.56
CA GLU A 193 11.14 -16.39 -5.50
C GLU A 193 12.40 -15.84 -6.18
N PHE A 194 12.54 -14.52 -6.19
CA PHE A 194 13.84 -13.91 -6.37
C PHE A 194 14.63 -14.32 -5.14
N ALA A 195 15.54 -15.28 -5.31
CA ALA A 195 16.42 -15.76 -4.25
C ALA A 195 17.38 -14.62 -3.86
N ILE A 196 17.01 -13.88 -2.82
CA ILE A 196 17.86 -12.93 -2.12
C ILE A 196 18.61 -13.71 -1.03
N GLY A 197 19.92 -13.55 -0.95
CA GLY A 197 20.76 -14.34 -0.03
C GLY A 197 20.58 -13.93 1.43
N GLU A 198 20.75 -14.87 2.36
CA GLU A 198 20.61 -14.65 3.82
C GLU A 198 21.44 -13.46 4.38
N ALA A 199 22.53 -13.10 3.71
CA ALA A 199 23.38 -11.97 4.11
C ALA A 199 22.78 -10.59 3.77
N GLU A 200 21.92 -10.49 2.75
CA GLU A 200 21.20 -9.24 2.41
C GLU A 200 19.98 -9.06 3.33
N GLU A 201 19.36 -10.15 3.81
CA GLU A 201 18.24 -10.10 4.78
C GLU A 201 18.63 -9.44 6.12
N GLU A 202 19.83 -9.72 6.66
CA GLU A 202 20.29 -9.14 7.94
C GLU A 202 20.68 -7.66 7.85
N GLU A 203 21.16 -7.18 6.69
CA GLU A 203 21.45 -5.76 6.47
C GLU A 203 20.17 -4.93 6.22
N GLU A 204 19.16 -5.51 5.56
CA GLU A 204 17.88 -4.83 5.31
C GLU A 204 16.95 -4.77 6.53
N GLU A 205 17.00 -5.76 7.43
CA GLU A 205 16.31 -5.70 8.72
C GLU A 205 16.85 -4.52 9.57
N LYS A 206 18.15 -4.20 9.44
CA LYS A 206 18.75 -2.98 10.00
C LYS A 206 18.36 -1.72 9.23
N GLY A 207 18.14 -1.79 7.93
CA GLY A 207 17.56 -0.70 7.13
C GLY A 207 16.17 -0.29 7.63
N PHE A 208 15.38 -1.26 8.12
CA PHE A 208 14.08 -1.01 8.73
C PHE A 208 14.16 -0.43 10.15
N ALA A 209 15.26 -0.69 10.87
CA ALA A 209 15.57 0.02 12.12
C ALA A 209 15.80 1.54 11.91
N GLY A 210 15.99 1.97 10.66
CA GLY A 210 16.01 3.36 10.23
C GLY A 210 14.65 3.91 9.78
N MET A 211 13.52 3.27 10.11
CA MET A 211 12.21 3.90 9.95
C MET A 211 12.24 5.24 10.69
N PRO A 212 11.90 6.36 10.02
CA PRO A 212 11.83 7.64 10.68
C PRO A 212 10.87 7.54 11.86
N THR A 213 11.29 8.09 12.99
CA THR A 213 10.40 8.31 14.12
C THR A 213 9.22 9.19 13.71
N ILE A 214 8.15 9.20 14.51
CA ILE A 214 6.95 10.01 14.21
C ILE A 214 7.35 11.47 13.97
N ASP A 215 8.28 11.99 14.79
CA ASP A 215 8.82 13.35 14.71
C ASP A 215 9.70 13.58 13.47
N GLU A 216 10.52 12.60 13.06
CA GLU A 216 11.32 12.70 11.82
C GLU A 216 10.43 12.66 10.57
N ALA A 217 9.36 11.86 10.58
CA ALA A 217 8.41 11.82 9.48
C ALA A 217 7.66 13.14 9.30
N GLU A 218 7.34 13.86 10.38
CA GLU A 218 6.76 15.21 10.34
C GLU A 218 7.79 16.28 9.92
N PHE A 219 9.05 16.15 10.34
CA PHE A 219 10.12 17.10 9.98
C PHE A 219 10.42 17.13 8.48
N TYR A 220 10.46 15.97 7.82
CA TYR A 220 10.62 15.90 6.36
C TYR A 220 9.36 16.33 5.58
N GLU A 221 8.18 16.37 6.21
CA GLU A 221 6.94 16.85 5.59
C GLU A 221 6.87 18.39 5.48
N ASP A 222 7.63 19.12 6.30
CA ASP A 222 7.76 20.58 6.29
C ASP A 222 8.91 21.07 5.38
N GLU A 223 10.05 20.38 5.35
CA GLU A 223 11.20 20.78 4.50
C GLU A 223 10.90 20.69 2.99
N ALA A 224 10.10 19.68 2.57
CA ALA A 224 9.71 19.51 1.17
C ALA A 224 8.69 20.56 0.67
N LEU A 225 8.20 21.46 1.54
CA LEU A 225 7.33 22.58 1.17
C LEU A 225 8.12 23.87 0.84
N ASP A 226 9.41 23.95 1.21
CA ASP A 226 10.21 25.18 1.05
C ASP A 226 11.02 25.25 -0.26
N ASP A 227 11.13 24.16 -1.03
CA ASP A 227 11.95 24.09 -2.25
C ASP A 227 11.21 24.41 -3.57
N GLU A 228 9.96 24.89 -3.53
CA GLU A 228 9.26 25.38 -4.73
C GLU A 228 8.86 26.87 -4.60
N LYS A 229 9.79 27.74 -5.01
CA LYS A 229 9.51 29.08 -5.54
C LYS A 229 10.21 29.32 -6.86
#